data_AF-A0A7L3BF35-F1
#
_entry.id   AF-A0A7L3BF35-F1
#
_cell.length_a   1.000
_cell.length_b   1.000
_cell.length_c   1.000
_cell.angle_alpha   90.00
_cell.angle_beta   90.00
_cell.angle_gamma   90.00
#
_symmetry.space_group_name_H-M   'P 1'
#
loop_
_entity.id
_entity.type
_entity.pdbx_description
1 polymer ?
#
loop_
_entity_poly.entity_id
_entity_poly.type
_entity_poly.pdbx_seq_one_letter_code
_entity_poly.pdbx_strand_id
1 'polypeptide(L)' 'NHHLAVGFKLLQEENCDIFQNLSKKQRQSLRKMVIDMVLATDMSKHMNLLADLKTMVETKKVTSLGVLLLDNYSDRI' A
#
# COMPACT_ATOMS: atom_id res chain seq x y z
N ASN A 1 7.43 -9.69 6.41
CA ASN A 1 8.47 -10.24 5.50
C ASN A 1 8.15 -11.64 4.99
N HIS A 2 8.03 -12.67 5.86
CA HIS A 2 7.71 -14.03 5.41
C HIS A 2 6.39 -14.14 4.62
N HIS A 3 5.30 -13.51 5.09
CA HIS A 3 4.00 -13.51 4.40
C HIS A 3 4.09 -12.98 2.95
N LEU A 4 4.85 -11.90 2.74
CA LEU A 4 5.08 -11.34 1.41
C LEU A 4 5.88 -12.30 0.53
N ALA A 5 6.94 -12.90 1.07
CA ALA A 5 7.79 -13.82 0.32
C ALA A 5 6.98 -15.04 -0.16
N VAL A 6 6.18 -15.64 0.73
CA VAL A 6 5.32 -16.77 0.38
C VAL A 6 4.27 -16.36 -0.65
N GLY A 7 3.54 -15.26 -0.43
CA GLY A 7 2.50 -14.81 -1.36
C GLY A 7 3.04 -14.52 -2.76
N PHE A 8 4.18 -13.83 -2.88
CA PHE A 8 4.79 -13.57 -4.20
C PHE A 8 5.44 -14.80 -4.84
N LYS A 9 5.84 -15.81 -4.04
CA LYS A 9 6.35 -17.07 -4.58
C LYS A 9 5.23 -17.90 -5.19
N LEU A 10 4.06 -17.97 -4.56
CA LEU A 10 2.91 -18.73 -5.06
C LEU A 10 2.45 -18.28 -6.46
N LEU A 11 2.64 -17.00 -6.81
CA LEU A 11 2.34 -16.48 -8.16
C LEU A 11 3.23 -17.06 -9.26
N GLN A 12 4.33 -17.74 -8.91
CA GLN A 12 5.26 -18.36 -9.86
C GLN A 12 4.90 -19.83 -10.13
N GLU A 13 3.94 -20.39 -9.38
CA GLU A 13 3.43 -21.74 -9.63
C GLU A 13 2.61 -21.78 -10.93
N GLU A 14 2.44 -22.98 -11.49
CA GLU A 14 1.72 -23.18 -12.74
C GLU A 14 0.29 -22.61 -12.67
N ASN A 15 -0.10 -21.82 -13.67
CA ASN A 15 -1.42 -21.18 -13.77
C ASN A 15 -1.84 -20.29 -12.58
N CYS A 16 -0.87 -19.82 -11.78
CA CYS A 16 -1.14 -19.04 -10.56
C CYS A 16 -0.83 -17.54 -10.67
N ASP A 17 -0.27 -17.06 -11.80
CA ASP A 17 0.01 -15.63 -11.99
C ASP A 17 -1.27 -14.83 -12.32
N ILE A 18 -2.02 -14.46 -11.28
CA ILE A 18 -3.20 -13.59 -11.41
C ILE A 18 -2.88 -12.18 -11.93
N PHE A 19 -1.59 -11.81 -12.00
CA PHE A 19 -1.12 -10.52 -12.49
C PHE A 19 -0.47 -10.60 -13.88
N GLN A 20 -0.61 -11.72 -14.58
CA GLN A 20 0.02 -11.96 -15.89
C GLN A 20 -0.29 -10.89 -16.94
N ASN A 21 -1.51 -10.34 -16.92
CA ASN A 21 -1.98 -9.35 -17.89
C ASN A 21 -1.64 -7.90 -17.50
N LEU A 22 -0.98 -7.68 -16.37
CA LEU A 22 -0.53 -6.35 -15.97
C LEU A 22 0.76 -5.97 -16.70
N SER A 23 0.86 -4.72 -17.12
CA SER A 23 2.11 -4.17 -17.64
C SER A 23 3.21 -4.22 -16.55
N LYS A 24 4.48 -4.24 -16.98
CA LYS A 24 5.63 -4.22 -16.07
C LYS A 24 5.55 -3.07 -15.05
N LYS A 25 5.11 -1.89 -15.48
CA LYS A 25 4.93 -0.72 -14.60
C LYS A 25 3.84 -0.95 -13.55
N GLN A 26 2.68 -1.49 -13.95
CA GLN A 26 1.60 -1.82 -13.01
C GLN A 26 2.04 -2.89 -11.99
N ARG A 27 2.77 -3.92 -12.42
CA ARG A 27 3.30 -4.95 -11.51
C ARG A 27 4.28 -4.38 -10.49
N GLN A 28 5.15 -3.46 -10.91
CA GLN A 28 6.07 -2.75 -10.00
C GLN A 28 5.31 -1.90 -8.98
N SER A 29 4.32 -1.10 -9.42
CA SER A 29 3.49 -0.30 -8.52
C SER A 29 2.68 -1.16 -7.55
N LEU A 30 2.04 -2.22 -8.03
CA LEU A 30 1.29 -3.17 -7.19
C LEU A 30 2.18 -3.82 -6.15
N ARG A 31 3.35 -4.33 -6.57
CA ARG A 31 4.30 -4.96 -5.65
C ARG A 31 4.71 -4.01 -4.53
N LYS A 32 5.01 -2.75 -4.86
CA LYS A 32 5.37 -1.73 -3.87
C LYS A 32 4.24 -1.50 -2.87
N MET A 33 3.01 -1.26 -3.35
CA MET A 33 1.85 -1.02 -2.48
C MET A 33 1.56 -2.22 -1.55
N VAL A 34 1.58 -3.44 -2.09
CA VAL A 34 1.34 -4.66 -1.30
C VAL A 34 2.41 -4.83 -0.21
N ILE A 35 3.68 -4.56 -0.51
CA ILE A 35 4.76 -4.61 0.48
C ILE A 35 4.53 -3.57 1.57
N ASP A 36 4.25 -2.32 1.21
CA ASP A 36 4.04 -1.23 2.17
C ASP A 36 2.86 -1.56 3.11
N MET A 37 1.72 -2.01 2.57
CA MET A 37 0.53 -2.38 3.36
C MET A 37 0.76 -3.59 4.29
N VAL A 38 1.38 -4.67 3.81
CA VAL A 38 1.60 -5.86 4.66
C VAL A 38 2.68 -5.60 5.71
N LEU A 39 3.69 -4.78 5.43
CA LEU A 39 4.67 -4.41 6.44
C LEU A 39 4.12 -3.42 7.48
N ALA A 40 3.02 -2.72 7.18
CA ALA A 40 2.34 -1.84 8.13
C ALA A 40 1.47 -2.62 9.14
N THR A 41 1.20 -3.92 8.91
CA THR A 41 0.48 -4.75 9.89
C THR A 41 1.35 -5.22 11.06
N ASP A 42 2.65 -4.90 11.04
CA ASP A 42 3.55 -5.14 12.15
C ASP A 42 3.18 -4.24 13.33
N MET A 43 2.75 -4.84 14.45
CA MET A 43 2.29 -4.12 15.63
C MET A 43 3.38 -3.25 16.27
N SER A 44 4.66 -3.51 16.02
CA SER A 44 5.74 -2.61 16.45
C SER A 44 5.68 -1.22 15.80
N LYS A 45 5.00 -1.10 14.64
CA LYS A 45 4.82 0.17 13.92
C LYS A 45 3.52 0.90 14.24
N HIS A 46 2.63 0.27 15.00
CA HIS A 46 1.27 0.78 15.23
C HIS A 46 1.25 2.24 15.70
N MET A 47 2.08 2.59 16.68
CA MET A 47 2.09 3.94 17.26
C MET A 47 2.61 5.01 16.29
N ASN A 48 3.56 4.65 15.43
CA ASN A 48 4.07 5.57 14.41
C ASN A 48 2.99 5.85 13.36
N LEU A 49 2.32 4.80 12.86
CA LEU A 49 1.23 4.93 11.89
C LEU A 49 0.05 5.73 12.45
N LEU A 50 -0.26 5.56 13.74
CA LEU A 50 -1.30 6.33 14.41
C LEU A 50 -0.92 7.82 14.53
N ALA A 51 0.35 8.12 14.80
CA ALA A 51 0.83 9.50 14.82
C ALA A 51 0.73 10.17 13.44
N ASP A 52 1.18 9.47 12.39
CA ASP A 52 1.08 9.94 11.00
C ASP A 52 -0.38 10.22 10.60
N LEU A 53 -1.31 9.33 11.00
CA LEU A 53 -2.74 9.52 10.76
C LEU A 53 -3.30 10.75 11.48
N LYS A 54 -2.89 11.00 12.74
CA LYS A 54 -3.32 12.22 13.47
C LYS A 54 -2.84 13.47 12.77
N THR A 55 -1.57 13.52 12.38
CA THR A 55 -1.01 14.65 11.62
C THR A 55 -1.73 14.83 10.28
N MET A 56 -2.11 13.75 9.60
CA MET A 56 -2.88 13.82 8.36
C MET A 56 -4.24 14.46 8.59
N VAL A 57 -4.97 14.08 9.64
CA VAL A 57 -6.28 14.66 10.00
C VAL A 57 -6.16 16.15 10.33
N GLU A 58 -5.08 16.55 11.01
CA GLU A 58 -4.85 17.95 11.39
C GLU A 58 -4.46 18.86 10.19
N THR A 59 -3.83 18.30 9.16
CA THR A 59 -3.19 19.10 8.10
C THR A 59 -3.83 18.98 6.73
N LYS A 60 -4.60 17.92 6.45
CA LYS A 60 -5.15 17.69 5.10
C LYS A 60 -6.35 18.57 4.80
N LYS A 61 -6.36 19.04 3.56
CA LYS A 61 -7.44 19.86 3.00
C LYS A 61 -8.51 18.96 2.41
N VAL A 62 -9.75 19.43 2.51
CA VAL A 62 -10.92 18.83 1.89
C VAL A 62 -11.37 19.73 0.75
N THR A 63 -11.78 19.14 -0.37
CA THR A 63 -12.40 19.88 -1.48
C THR A 63 -13.75 20.47 -1.07
N SER A 64 -14.27 21.39 -1.89
CA SER A 64 -15.62 21.97 -1.72
C SER A 64 -16.75 20.92 -1.72
N LEU A 65 -16.49 19.72 -2.23
CA LEU A 65 -17.43 18.59 -2.27
C LEU A 65 -17.25 17.61 -1.09
N GLY A 66 -16.41 17.93 -0.11
CA GLY A 66 -16.19 17.06 1.05
C GLY A 66 -15.20 15.90 0.82
N VAL A 67 -14.46 15.89 -0.30
CA VAL A 67 -13.49 14.83 -0.63
C VAL A 67 -12.08 15.22 -0.17
N LEU A 68 -11.37 14.29 0.49
CA LEU A 68 -9.97 14.45 0.91
C LEU A 68 -9.03 14.63 -0.29
N LEU A 69 -8.10 15.59 -0.17
CA LEU A 69 -7.05 15.81 -1.18
C LEU A 69 -5.78 15.04 -0.81
N LEU A 70 -5.46 14.02 -1.62
CA LEU A 70 -4.28 13.15 -1.47
C LEU A 70 -3.47 13.15 -2.77
N ASP A 71 -2.68 14.20 -2.98
CA ASP A 71 -2.05 14.50 -4.27
C ASP A 71 -0.87 13.57 -4.60
N ASN A 72 -0.07 13.23 -3.58
CA ASN A 72 1.12 12.42 -3.76
C ASN A 72 0.91 10.96 -3.31
N TYR A 73 1.84 10.09 -3.68
CA TYR A 73 1.76 8.67 -3.34
C TYR A 73 1.84 8.41 -1.82
N SER A 74 2.71 9.14 -1.11
CA SER A 74 2.89 9.00 0.35
C SER A 74 1.64 9.35 1.15
N ASP A 75 0.79 10.24 0.62
CA ASP A 75 -0.49 10.58 1.23
C ASP A 75 -1.55 9.48 1.04
N ARG A 76 -1.40 8.67 -0.03
CA ARG A 76 -2.37 7.65 -0.42
C ARG A 76 -2.06 6.26 0.13
N ILE A 77 -0.80 6.00 0.48
CA ILE A 77 -0.31 4.71 0.99
C ILE A 77 -0.25 4.72 2.52
#